data_AF-A0A8T5NMC8-F1
#
_entry.id   AF-A0A8T5NMC8-F1
#
_cell.length_a   1.000
_cell.length_b   1.000
_cell.length_c   1.000
_cell.angle_alpha   90.00
_cell.angle_beta   90.00
_cell.angle_gamma   90.00
#
_symmetry.space_group_name_H-M   'P 1'
#
loop_
_entity.id
_entity.type
_entity.pdbx_description
1 polymer ?
#
loop_
_entity_poly.entity_id
_entity_poly.type
_entity_poly.pdbx_seq_one_letter_code
_entity_poly.pdbx_strand_id
1 'polypeptide(L)' 'MGILASGEYFVSELAKMVGISRPLLYLHLKKLENAGLVKSEIRHFEEPPYTKKFYKAKKFELLLSLDRIKEIISLEEK' A
#
# COMPACT_ATOMS: atom_id res chain seq x y z
N MET A 1 2.45 -5.11 -0.69
CA MET A 1 1.09 -5.08 -1.27
C MET A 1 0.28 -6.32 -0.90
N GLY A 2 0.78 -7.54 -1.14
CA GLY A 2 0.05 -8.77 -0.82
C GLY A 2 -0.49 -8.85 0.62
N ILE A 3 0.29 -8.42 1.61
CA ILE A 3 -0.15 -8.40 3.03
C ILE A 3 -1.39 -7.51 3.23
N LEU A 4 -1.44 -6.32 2.60
CA LEU A 4 -2.59 -5.41 2.70
C LEU A 4 -3.82 -5.87 1.89
N ALA A 5 -3.67 -6.88 1.03
CA ALA A 5 -4.81 -7.50 0.36
C ALA A 5 -5.63 -8.37 1.33
N SER A 6 -4.97 -8.94 2.36
CA SER A 6 -5.59 -9.82 3.35
C SER A 6 -6.28 -9.07 4.50
N GLY A 7 -6.05 -7.76 4.65
CA GLY A 7 -6.60 -7.00 5.77
C GLY A 7 -6.04 -5.59 5.93
N GLU A 8 -6.41 -4.95 7.03
CA GLU A 8 -5.84 -3.67 7.45
C GLU A 8 -4.85 -3.87 8.58
N TYR A 9 -3.76 -3.10 8.57
CA TYR A 9 -2.69 -3.20 9.55
C TYR A 9 -2.24 -1.82 9.97
N PHE A 10 -1.81 -1.67 11.22
CA PHE A 10 -1.13 -0.45 11.64
C PHE A 10 0.37 -0.52 11.35
N VAL A 11 1.00 0.65 11.26
CA VAL A 11 2.38 0.81 10.75
C VAL A 11 3.40 -0.06 11.49
N SER A 12 3.32 -0.14 12.82
CA SER A 12 4.31 -0.88 13.63
C SER A 12 4.17 -2.40 13.50
N GLU A 13 2.96 -2.93 13.31
CA GLU A 13 2.75 -4.35 12.99
C GLU A 13 3.27 -4.68 11.59
N LEU A 14 2.88 -3.85 10.61
CA LEU A 14 3.27 -4.06 9.23
C LEU A 14 4.80 -3.99 9.04
N ALA A 15 5.47 -3.08 9.76
CA ALA A 15 6.93 -2.98 9.72
C ALA A 15 7.61 -4.26 10.23
N LYS A 16 7.09 -4.86 11.31
CA LYS A 16 7.58 -6.13 11.85
C LYS A 16 7.35 -7.28 10.87
N MET A 17 6.15 -7.36 10.28
CA MET A 17 5.80 -8.43 9.34
C MET A 17 6.62 -8.37 8.04
N VAL A 18 6.88 -7.17 7.53
CA VAL A 18 7.68 -6.96 6.30
C VAL A 18 9.19 -7.04 6.58
N GLY A 19 9.61 -6.94 7.84
CA GLY A 19 11.02 -7.00 8.22
C GLY A 19 11.82 -5.73 7.87
N ILE A 20 11.17 -4.57 7.84
CA ILE A 20 11.81 -3.29 7.49
C ILE A 20 11.58 -2.23 8.57
N SER A 21 12.40 -1.18 8.54
CA SER A 21 12.26 -0.06 9.48
C SER A 21 10.95 0.70 9.27
N ARG A 22 10.40 1.27 10.36
CA ARG A 22 9.17 2.09 10.30
C ARG A 22 9.30 3.30 9.34
N PRO A 23 10.42 4.06 9.33
CA PRO A 23 10.58 5.16 8.39
C PRO A 23 10.56 4.71 6.92
N LEU A 24 11.21 3.59 6.59
CA LEU A 24 11.23 3.05 5.24
C LEU A 24 9.82 2.60 4.81
N LEU A 25 9.13 1.87 5.68
CA LEU A 25 7.74 1.48 5.43
C LEU A 25 6.84 2.70 5.18
N TYR A 26 7.00 3.76 5.98
CA TYR A 26 6.21 4.99 5.82
C TYR A 26 6.43 5.63 4.45
N LEU A 27 7.67 5.67 3.95
CA LEU A 27 7.98 6.18 2.62
C LEU A 27 7.27 5.38 1.52
N HIS A 28 7.30 4.03 1.62
CA HIS A 28 6.61 3.17 0.67
C HIS A 28 5.08 3.33 0.74
N LEU A 29 4.51 3.32 1.94
CA LEU A 29 3.06 3.50 2.13
C LEU A 29 2.59 4.86 1.60
N LYS A 30 3.37 5.93 1.80
CA LYS A 30 3.07 7.25 1.26
C LYS A 30 3.08 7.26 -0.28
N LYS A 31 4.07 6.61 -0.91
CA LYS A 31 4.08 6.46 -2.39
C LYS A 31 2.85 5.72 -2.89
N LEU A 32 2.45 4.65 -2.22
CA LEU A 32 1.29 3.84 -2.59
C LEU A 32 -0.04 4.57 -2.33
N GLU A 33 -0.11 5.38 -1.28
CA GLU A 33 -1.25 6.26 -0.99
C GLU A 33 -1.39 7.34 -2.05
N ASN A 34 -0.27 7.99 -2.43
CA ASN A 34 -0.24 8.98 -3.52
C ASN A 34 -0.63 8.37 -4.88
N ALA A 35 -0.25 7.12 -5.14
CA ALA A 35 -0.65 6.37 -6.33
C ALA A 35 -2.12 5.89 -6.28
N GLY A 36 -2.84 6.14 -5.18
CA GLY A 36 -4.23 5.73 -5.01
C GLY A 36 -4.42 4.23 -4.82
N LEU A 37 -3.36 3.48 -4.49
CA LEU A 37 -3.41 2.02 -4.29
C LEU A 37 -3.66 1.63 -2.82
N VAL A 38 -3.36 2.53 -1.89
CA VAL A 38 -3.57 2.32 -0.45
C VAL A 38 -4.37 3.50 0.11
N LYS A 39 -5.18 3.23 1.13
CA LYS A 39 -5.81 4.27 1.96
C LYS A 39 -5.35 4.12 3.40
N SER A 40 -5.30 5.25 4.12
CA SER A 40 -5.07 5.25 5.56
C SER A 40 -6.24 5.82 6.34
N GLU A 41 -6.39 5.36 7.58
CA GLU A 41 -7.42 5.80 8.52
C GLU A 41 -6.80 5.95 9.90
N ILE A 42 -7.14 7.04 10.58
CA ILE A 42 -6.70 7.27 11.96
C ILE A 42 -7.85 6.89 12.88
N ARG A 43 -7.60 5.95 13.80
CA ARG A 43 -8.58 5.54 14.81
C ARG A 43 -8.08 5.90 16.20
N HIS A 44 -9.02 6.33 17.04
CA HIS A 44 -8.77 6.64 18.44
C HIS A 44 -9.02 5.42 19.31
N PHE A 45 -8.21 5.28 20.35
CA PHE A 45 -8.27 4.18 21.31
C PHE A 45 -8.28 4.74 22.73
N GLU A 46 -8.90 3.99 23.64
CA GLU A 46 -8.97 4.35 25.06
C GLU A 46 -7.63 4.16 25.77
N GLU A 47 -6.78 3.25 25.26
CA GLU A 47 -5.46 2.97 25.81
C GLU A 47 -4.33 3.60 24.97
N PRO A 48 -3.22 4.02 25.61
CA PRO A 48 -2.02 4.46 24.90
C PRO A 48 -1.45 3.38 23.95
N PRO A 49 -1.07 3.73 22.71
CA PRO A 49 -1.22 5.03 22.08
C PRO A 49 -2.68 5.30 21.69
N TYR A 50 -3.22 6.45 22.15
CA TYR A 50 -4.60 6.89 21.96
C TYR A 50 -5.00 7.07 20.50
N THR A 51 -4.04 7.00 19.58
CA THR A 51 -4.25 7.17 18.16
C THR A 51 -3.38 6.18 17.39
N LYS A 52 -3.98 5.36 16.53
CA LYS A 52 -3.26 4.46 15.63
C LYS A 52 -3.69 4.70 14.18
N LYS A 53 -2.71 4.76 13.28
CA LYS A 53 -2.92 4.90 11.84
C LYS A 53 -2.92 3.53 11.18
N PHE A 54 -4.07 3.15 10.64
CA PHE A 54 -4.28 1.93 9.87
C PHE A 54 -4.09 2.18 8.39
N TYR A 55 -3.62 1.17 7.69
CA TYR A 55 -3.46 1.16 6.24
C TYR A 55 -4.20 -0.03 5.66
N LYS A 56 -4.87 0.19 4.53
CA LYS A 56 -5.62 -0.85 3.80
C LYS A 56 -5.42 -0.68 2.30
N ALA A 57 -5.29 -1.77 1.56
CA ALA A 57 -5.28 -1.72 0.10
C ALA A 57 -6.63 -1.22 -0.43
N LYS A 58 -6.60 -0.36 -1.45
CA LYS A 58 -7.79 -0.06 -2.24
C LYS A 58 -8.07 -1.22 -3.18
N LYS A 59 -9.35 -1.43 -3.50
CA LYS A 59 -9.72 -2.37 -4.56
C LYS A 59 -9.34 -1.74 -5.89
N PHE A 60 -8.51 -2.43 -6.65
CA PHE A 60 -8.17 -2.10 -8.03
C PHE A 60 -8.05 -3.40 -8.80
N GLU A 61 -8.19 -3.31 -10.12
CA GLU A 61 -8.07 -4.44 -11.02
C GLU A 61 -7.01 -4.12 -12.07
N LEU A 62 -6.19 -5.11 -12.39
CA LEU A 62 -5.25 -5.03 -13.49
C LEU A 62 -5.87 -5.75 -14.69
N LEU A 63 -6.34 -4.98 -15.67
CA LEU A 63 -6.86 -5.53 -16.91
C LEU A 63 -5.71 -5.71 -17.90
N LEU A 64 -5.38 -6.96 -18.20
CA LEU A 64 -4.35 -7.31 -19.18
C LEU A 64 -5.03 -7.70 -20.50
N SER A 65 -4.81 -6.92 -21.55
CA SER A 65 -5.28 -7.20 -22.91
C SER A 65 -4.10 -7.25 -23.88
N LEU A 66 -4.28 -7.92 -25.03
CA LEU A 66 -3.25 -7.94 -26.07
C LEU A 66 -2.90 -6.53 -26.57
N ASP A 67 -3.89 -5.62 -26.66
CA ASP A 67 -3.65 -4.21 -26.98
C ASP A 67 -2.78 -3.52 -25.93
N ARG A 68 -3.07 -3.72 -24.64
CA ARG A 68 -2.24 -3.16 -23.55
C ARG A 68 -0.82 -3.72 -23.55
N ILE A 69 -0.65 -5.00 -23.86
CA ILE A 69 0.68 -5.61 -23.99
C ILE A 69 1.45 -4.98 -25.15
N LYS A 70 0.80 -4.79 -26.31
CA LYS A 70 1.41 -4.10 -27.46
C LYS A 70 1.83 -2.67 -27.10
N GLU A 71 0.97 -1.90 -26.45
CA GLU A 71 1.29 -0.53 -26.01
C GLU A 71 2.52 -0.49 -25.08
N ILE A 72 2.63 -1.42 -24.12
CA ILE A 72 3.76 -1.47 -23.19
C ILE A 72 5.07 -1.77 -23.93
N ILE A 73 5.06 -2.77 -24.84
CA ILE A 73 6.25 -3.15 -25.60
C ILE A 73 6.71 -2.01 -26.52
N SER A 74 5.78 -1.30 -27.17
CA SER A 74 6.11 -0.18 -28.06
C SER A 74 6.69 1.05 -27.34
N LEU A 75 6.58 1.14 -26.01
CA LEU A 75 7.17 2.22 -25.21
C LEU A 75 8.64 1.96 -24.84
N GLU A 76 9.15 0.73 -24.97
CA GLU A 76 10.54 0.39 -24.65
C GLU A 76 11.51 0.58 -25.84
N GLU A 77 11.00 0.83 -27.05
CA GLU A 77 11.81 1.03 -28.27
C GLU A 77 12.20 2.51 -28.54
N LYS A 78 12.06 3.41 -27.55
CA LYS A 78 12.36 4.84 -27.68
C LYS A 78 13.34 5.32 -26.61
#